data_AF-A0A2G4SKH7-F1
#
_entry.id   AF-A0A2G4SKH7-F1
#
_cell.length_a   1.000
_cell.length_b   1.000
_cell.length_c   1.000
_cell.angle_alpha   90.00
_cell.angle_beta   90.00
_cell.angle_gamma   90.00
#
_symmetry.space_group_name_H-M   'P 1'
#
loop_
_entity.id
_entity.type
_entity.pdbx_description
1 polymer ?
#
loop_
_entity_poly.entity_id
_entity_poly.type
_entity_poly.pdbx_seq_one_letter_code
_entity_poly.pdbx_strand_id
1 'polypeptide(L)' 'PSQHPDLNPIEHVWHQIKLNLSLYETRAKNVSELWERVNIEWDKLDADTCRRYIDSMPGRIEAIIE' A
#
# COMPACT_ATOMS: atom_id res chain seq x y z
N PRO A 1 16.91 -11.29 -1.61
CA PRO A 1 16.37 -12.37 -0.75
C PRO A 1 14.98 -11.98 -0.24
N SER A 2 14.00 -12.84 -0.52
CA SER A 2 12.56 -12.71 -0.23
C SER A 2 12.21 -12.73 1.26
N GLN A 3 13.10 -12.28 2.14
CA GLN A 3 13.00 -12.41 3.60
C GLN A 3 12.52 -11.13 4.30
N HIS A 4 12.43 -10.00 3.60
CA HIS A 4 11.93 -8.74 4.17
C HIS A 4 10.79 -8.20 3.29
N PRO A 5 9.52 -8.60 3.54
CA PRO A 5 8.36 -8.01 2.86
C PRO A 5 8.29 -6.50 3.08
N ASP A 6 8.91 -6.01 4.14
CA ASP A 6 9.15 -4.59 4.38
C ASP A 6 9.90 -3.89 3.22
N LEU A 7 10.87 -4.54 2.58
CA LEU A 7 11.65 -3.91 1.53
C LEU A 7 10.95 -3.84 0.18
N ASN A 8 9.75 -4.42 0.03
CA ASN A 8 9.01 -4.34 -1.22
C ASN A 8 8.07 -3.12 -1.22
N PRO A 9 8.35 -2.06 -2.02
CA PRO A 9 7.57 -0.83 -2.01
C PRO A 9 6.10 -1.05 -2.34
N ILE A 10 5.79 -2.10 -3.11
CA ILE A 10 4.42 -2.42 -3.51
C ILE A 10 3.58 -2.97 -2.35
N GLU A 11 4.20 -3.63 -1.36
CA GLU A 11 3.47 -4.16 -0.19
C GLU A 11 2.93 -3.03 0.70
N HIS A 12 3.65 -1.91 0.77
CA HIS A 12 3.23 -0.71 1.49
C HIS A 12 2.04 -0.03 0.82
N VAL A 13 2.10 0.07 -0.51
CA VAL A 13 0.97 0.55 -1.31
C VAL A 13 -0.25 -0.34 -1.10
N TRP A 14 -0.07 -1.66 -1.14
CA TRP A 14 -1.16 -2.60 -0.85
C TRP A 14 -1.69 -2.50 0.56
N HIS A 15 -0.82 -2.26 1.55
CA HIS A 15 -1.24 -2.04 2.93
C HIS A 15 -2.12 -0.80 3.07
N GLN A 16 -1.73 0.32 2.45
CA GLN A 16 -2.51 1.56 2.44
C GLN A 16 -3.88 1.37 1.79
N ILE A 17 -3.94 0.68 0.64
CA ILE A 17 -5.22 0.39 -0.04
C ILE A 17 -6.11 -0.48 0.83
N LYS A 18 -5.56 -1.54 1.47
CA LYS A 18 -6.32 -2.38 2.40
C LYS A 18 -6.88 -1.59 3.59
N LEU A 19 -6.08 -0.67 4.15
CA LEU A 19 -6.53 0.26 5.19
C LEU A 19 -7.68 1.13 4.70
N ASN A 20 -7.55 1.77 3.54
CA ASN A 20 -8.61 2.62 3.00
C ASN A 20 -9.90 1.82 2.73
N LEU A 21 -9.78 0.62 2.16
CA LEU A 21 -10.91 -0.28 1.96
C LEU A 21 -11.59 -0.70 3.26
N SER A 22 -10.84 -0.81 4.36
CA SER A 22 -11.39 -1.14 5.69
C SER A 22 -12.22 0.01 6.30
N LEU A 23 -12.01 1.25 5.83
CA LEU A 23 -12.76 2.43 6.27
C LEU A 23 -14.12 2.58 5.57
N TYR A 24 -14.41 1.77 4.54
CA TYR A 24 -15.72 1.77 3.90
C TYR A 24 -16.78 1.27 4.89
N GLU A 25 -17.89 2.00 4.98
CA GLU A 25 -19.02 1.64 5.87
C GLU A 25 -19.60 0.26 5.55
N THR A 26 -19.56 -0.14 4.28
CA THR A 26 -20.08 -1.43 3.81
C THR A 26 -18.99 -2.26 3.18
N ARG A 27 -19.09 -3.59 3.31
CA ARG A 27 -18.26 -4.52 2.53
C ARG A 27 -18.69 -4.54 1.08
N ALA A 28 -17.75 -4.80 0.17
CA ALA A 28 -18.07 -5.04 -1.23
C ALA A 28 -18.98 -6.27 -1.37
N LYS A 29 -20.01 -6.17 -2.22
CA LYS A 29 -21.02 -7.22 -2.41
C LYS A 29 -20.52 -8.35 -3.31
N ASN A 30 -19.56 -8.07 -4.17
CA ASN A 30 -18.97 -9.02 -5.10
C ASN A 30 -17.54 -8.60 -5.48
N VAL A 31 -16.84 -9.47 -6.22
CA VAL A 31 -15.46 -9.25 -6.65
C VAL A 31 -15.34 -8.04 -7.58
N SER A 32 -16.33 -7.76 -8.43
CA SER A 32 -16.30 -6.60 -9.34
C SER A 32 -16.36 -5.28 -8.57
N GLU A 33 -17.22 -5.18 -7.55
CA GLU A 33 -17.31 -3.99 -6.69
C GLU A 33 -16.03 -3.83 -5.85
N LEU A 34 -15.44 -4.93 -5.38
CA LEU A 34 -14.15 -4.87 -4.70
C LEU A 34 -13.06 -4.34 -5.64
N TRP A 35 -13.04 -4.82 -6.88
CA TRP A 35 -12.10 -4.37 -7.90
C TRP A 35 -12.27 -2.88 -8.21
N GLU A 36 -13.51 -2.40 -8.37
CA GLU A 36 -13.79 -0.98 -8.59
C GLU A 36 -13.30 -0.11 -7.43
N ARG A 37 -13.57 -0.51 -6.18
CA ARG A 37 -13.08 0.21 -5.00
C ARG A 37 -11.55 0.21 -4.91
N VAL A 38 -10.90 -0.91 -5.24
CA VAL A 38 -9.43 -0.98 -5.33
C VAL A 38 -8.90 0.01 -6.36
N ASN A 39 -9.50 0.09 -7.56
CA ASN A 39 -9.07 1.04 -8.59
C ASN A 39 -9.26 2.50 -8.13
N ILE A 40 -10.38 2.81 -7.49
CA ILE A 40 -10.63 4.16 -6.95
C ILE A 40 -9.57 4.54 -5.90
N GLU A 41 -9.25 3.63 -4.97
CA GLU A 41 -8.23 3.88 -3.97
C GLU A 41 -6.81 3.92 -4.56
N TRP A 42 -6.55 3.14 -5.60
CA TRP A 42 -5.31 3.15 -6.35
C TRP A 42 -5.10 4.49 -7.07
N ASP A 43 -6.12 5.00 -7.77
CA ASP A 43 -6.04 6.28 -8.49
C ASP A 43 -5.91 7.50 -7.56
N LYS A 44 -6.31 7.38 -6.29
CA LYS A 44 -6.07 8.42 -5.27
C LYS A 44 -4.62 8.49 -4.81
N LEU A 45 -3.81 7.48 -5.09
CA LEU A 45 -2.40 7.49 -4.72
C LEU A 45 -1.64 8.44 -5.64
N ASP A 46 -1.31 9.61 -5.11
CA ASP A 46 -0.51 10.58 -5.84
C ASP A 46 0.98 10.17 -5.89
N ALA A 47 1.71 10.70 -6.88
CA ALA A 47 3.15 10.51 -7.01
C ALA A 47 3.92 10.98 -5.76
N ASP A 48 3.41 11.97 -5.03
CA ASP A 48 3.96 12.41 -3.74
C ASP A 48 3.90 11.31 -2.67
N THR A 49 2.83 10.52 -2.65
CA THR A 49 2.68 9.38 -1.74
C THR A 49 3.73 8.32 -2.06
N CYS A 50 3.89 7.97 -3.34
CA CYS A 50 4.96 7.08 -3.80
C CYS A 50 6.36 7.61 -3.47
N ARG A 51 6.60 8.92 -3.61
CA ARG A 51 7.90 9.55 -3.33
C ARG A 51 8.26 9.51 -1.86
N ARG A 52 7.32 9.83 -0.95
CA ARG A 52 7.53 9.67 0.51
C ARG A 52 7.92 8.25 0.89
N TYR A 53 7.35 7.24 0.21
CA TYR A 53 7.72 5.85 0.46
C TYR A 53 9.14 5.53 0.00
N ILE A 54 9.55 5.98 -1.19
CA ILE A 54 10.93 5.83 -1.68
C ILE A 54 11.91 6.53 -0.72
N ASP A 55 11.58 7.74 -0.27
CA ASP A 55 12.42 8.51 0.65
C ASP A 55 12.57 7.85 2.03
N SER A 56 11.59 7.05 2.45
CA SER A 56 11.65 6.30 3.72
C SER A 56 12.41 4.97 3.62
N MET A 57 12.69 4.46 2.42
CA MET A 57 13.40 3.17 2.24
C MET A 57 14.80 3.13 2.87
N PRO A 58 15.66 4.17 2.77
CA PRO A 58 17.00 4.14 3.36
C PRO A 58 16.97 3.86 4.87
N GLY A 59 16.08 4.53 5.63
CA GLY A 59 15.97 4.30 7.08
C GLY A 59 15.43 2.92 7.43
N ARG A 60 14.64 2.30 6.56
CA ARG A 60 14.11 0.94 6.75
C ARG A 60 15.15 -0.13 6.44
N ILE A 61 16.05 0.14 5.49
CA ILE A 61 17.22 -0.71 5.23
C ILE A 61 18.18 -0.65 6.43
N GLU A 62 18.41 0.53 6.99
CA GLU A 62 19.25 0.70 8.19
C GLU A 62 18.70 -0.06 9.39
N ALA A 63 17.39 0.03 9.66
CA ALA A 63 16.73 -0.71 10.74
C ALA A 63 16.73 -2.25 10.60
N ILE A 64 17.09 -2.79 9.44
CA ILE A 64 17.24 -4.23 9.19
C ILE A 64 18.71 -4.68 9.37
N ILE A 65 19.65 -3.74 9.21
CA ILE A 65 21.08 -4.00 9.30
C ILE A 65 21.57 -3.93 10.75
N GLU A 66 20.91 -3.16 11.63
CA GLU A 66 21.06 -3.25 13.10
C GLU A 66 20.44 -4.53 13.68
#